data_AF-A0A959NYI7-F1
#
_entry.id   AF-A0A959NYI7-F1
#
_cell.length_a   1.000
_cell.length_b   1.000
_cell.length_c   1.000
_cell.angle_alpha   90.00
_cell.angle_beta   90.00
_cell.angle_gamma   90.00
#
_symmetry.space_group_name_H-M   'P 1'
#
loop_
_entity.id
_entity.type
_entity.pdbx_description
1 polymer ?
#
loop_
_entity_poly.entity_id
_entity_poly.type
_entity_poly.pdbx_seq_one_letter_code
_entity_poly.pdbx_strand_id
1 'polypeptide(L)'
;MATNNITFWKLIDSHKISIPIIQRDYAQGREEEIEKREKFLNSILRYLQNEEQMHLDFVYGREKENVFYPIDGQQRLTTLFLLHWYFALKENVDAEKKEKLSKFVYDTRISSREFCNTLIREDIKIPTSINDDYFIKYIKNKQWYRVVWDNDPTIKAMLVMIQALHNKFHDFNSYDVFERLTNSDLISFELLDLGRKGFELTDELYIKMNARGKQLTSFENFKANFIQFIEKKFKDKKLKHPIKGEISYSGYFAYKIEKEWTDLFWAYRGNKKTIDDAFINYFEFVTQMFYFKKNKNAKAEDFKNSFTQYEDVYGEQENFLFLINSLDKLYEIINQNGDINPENITALFHSLSNNSRFFLNPVDDNNLFKRIILDSKNEDARNKILLFVVLKFMIDHKLSNANEALEQNIRVIRNLLQATRQRNETKYNTNIRINNFGSYWMLFRQLLSDDIHTKLQDPILNNKGTQISDPSLKNEVEKAKIIQSNSKNIQVALKGLEEFSFFA
;
A
#
# COMPACT_ATOMS: atom_id res chain seq x y z
N MET A 1 23.85 20.16 -16.98
CA MET A 1 23.28 20.37 -15.64
C MET A 1 24.43 20.89 -14.78
N ALA A 2 24.31 22.03 -14.11
CA ALA A 2 25.34 22.44 -13.15
C ALA A 2 25.10 21.67 -11.85
N THR A 3 25.69 20.49 -11.76
CA THR A 3 25.68 19.61 -10.59
C THR A 3 26.95 19.89 -9.82
N ASN A 4 26.86 20.56 -8.68
CA ASN A 4 28.01 20.82 -7.83
C ASN A 4 28.03 19.77 -6.72
N ASN A 5 29.00 18.85 -6.80
CA ASN A 5 29.35 18.02 -5.67
C ASN A 5 29.87 18.93 -4.55
N ILE A 6 29.27 18.81 -3.37
CA ILE A 6 29.62 19.60 -2.19
C ILE A 6 29.71 18.70 -0.96
N THR A 7 30.54 19.08 0.00
CA THR A 7 30.60 18.43 1.31
C THR A 7 29.71 19.16 2.31
N PHE A 8 29.38 18.51 3.43
CA PHE A 8 28.68 19.17 4.52
C PHE A 8 29.43 20.42 5.01
N TRP A 9 30.76 20.32 5.15
CA TRP A 9 31.59 21.43 5.62
C TRP A 9 31.58 22.63 4.68
N LYS A 10 31.74 22.40 3.36
CA LYS A 10 31.64 23.45 2.33
C LYS A 10 30.24 24.09 2.29
N LEU A 11 29.19 23.30 2.54
CA LEU A 11 27.82 23.80 2.59
C LEU A 11 27.58 24.73 3.78
N ILE A 12 28.04 24.38 4.98
CA ILE A 12 27.93 25.27 6.15
C ILE A 12 28.90 26.45 6.07
N ASP A 13 30.01 26.34 5.34
CA ASP A 13 30.91 27.49 5.16
C ASP A 13 30.24 28.60 4.34
N SER A 14 29.57 28.19 3.25
CA SER A 14 28.88 29.10 2.32
C SER A 14 27.49 29.54 2.77
N HIS A 15 26.73 28.69 3.46
CA HIS A 15 25.33 28.96 3.81
C HIS A 15 25.01 28.58 5.25
N LYS A 16 23.98 29.22 5.82
CA LYS A 16 23.31 28.70 7.01
C LYS A 16 22.32 27.60 6.60
N ILE A 17 22.35 26.43 7.23
CA ILE A 17 21.39 25.36 6.98
C ILE A 17 20.24 25.50 7.99
N SER A 18 19.01 25.72 7.51
CA SER A 18 17.82 25.83 8.36
C SER A 18 16.81 24.73 8.01
N ILE A 19 16.63 23.74 8.89
CA ILE A 19 15.68 22.65 8.70
C ILE A 19 14.24 23.17 8.91
N PRO A 20 13.39 23.21 7.86
CA PRO A 20 12.06 23.84 7.90
C PRO A 20 10.97 23.09 8.70
N ILE A 21 9.81 23.75 8.88
CA ILE A 21 8.67 23.36 9.75
C ILE A 21 8.05 21.99 9.43
N ILE A 22 7.77 21.71 8.17
CA ILE A 22 6.96 20.56 7.75
C ILE A 22 7.88 19.32 7.62
N GLN A 23 8.66 19.03 8.67
CA GLN A 23 9.71 18.01 8.63
C GLN A 23 9.55 16.93 9.68
N ARG A 24 9.91 15.72 9.28
CA ARG A 24 9.80 14.53 10.12
C ARG A 24 10.85 14.56 11.23
N ASP A 25 10.59 13.78 12.27
CA ASP A 25 11.62 13.50 13.27
C ASP A 25 12.80 12.80 12.61
N TYR A 26 14.00 13.00 13.16
CA TYR A 26 15.19 12.27 12.74
C TYR A 26 14.99 10.76 12.89
N ALA A 27 14.88 10.03 11.78
CA ALA A 27 14.50 8.61 11.79
C ALA A 27 15.70 7.65 11.81
N GLN A 28 16.81 8.03 11.19
CA GLN A 28 18.01 7.18 11.08
C GLN A 28 18.63 6.84 12.46
N GLY A 29 18.36 7.67 13.47
CA GLY A 29 18.78 7.44 14.85
C GLY A 29 17.74 6.71 15.72
N ARG A 30 16.58 6.26 15.20
CA ARG A 30 15.57 5.58 16.04
C ARG A 30 16.06 4.21 16.52
N GLU A 31 15.56 3.76 17.66
CA GLU A 31 15.86 2.42 18.19
C GLU A 31 15.49 1.31 17.20
N GLU A 32 14.37 1.45 16.49
CA GLU A 32 13.87 0.47 15.51
C GLU A 32 14.71 0.37 14.22
N GLU A 33 15.58 1.35 13.93
CA GLU A 33 16.31 1.47 12.66
C GLU A 33 17.78 1.03 12.77
N ILE A 34 18.05 0.01 13.60
CA ILE A 34 19.41 -0.48 13.91
C ILE A 34 20.16 -0.89 12.64
N GLU A 35 19.52 -1.68 11.77
CA GLU A 35 20.18 -2.24 10.58
C GLU A 35 20.62 -1.14 9.59
N LYS A 36 19.76 -0.15 9.35
CA LYS A 36 20.08 0.99 8.47
C LYS A 36 21.17 1.88 9.08
N ARG A 37 21.12 2.12 10.39
CA ARG A 37 22.14 2.87 11.12
C ARG A 37 23.49 2.17 11.04
N GLU A 38 23.56 0.89 11.39
CA GLU A 38 24.80 0.11 11.35
C GLU A 38 25.36 0.04 9.93
N LYS A 39 24.53 -0.22 8.92
CA LYS A 39 24.97 -0.24 7.52
C LYS A 39 25.61 1.09 7.12
N PHE A 40 25.01 2.22 7.49
CA PHE A 40 25.53 3.54 7.19
C PHE A 40 26.85 3.85 7.92
N LEU A 41 26.92 3.55 9.22
CA LEU A 41 28.14 3.75 10.02
C LEU A 41 29.28 2.84 9.57
N ASN A 42 28.99 1.59 9.18
CA ASN A 42 29.95 0.68 8.57
C ASN A 42 30.49 1.23 7.25
N SER A 43 29.63 1.80 6.41
CA SER A 43 30.08 2.48 5.20
C SER A 43 31.04 3.61 5.54
N ILE A 44 30.67 4.53 6.44
CA ILE A 44 31.54 5.65 6.85
C ILE A 44 32.89 5.13 7.37
N LEU A 45 32.88 4.12 8.25
CA LEU A 45 34.11 3.54 8.80
C LEU A 45 35.04 3.01 7.70
N ARG A 46 34.49 2.28 6.72
CA ARG A 46 35.26 1.77 5.58
C ARG A 46 35.88 2.91 4.75
N TYR A 47 35.12 3.96 4.47
CA TYR A 47 35.61 5.11 3.70
C TYR A 47 36.69 5.90 4.47
N LEU A 48 36.53 6.03 5.79
CA LEU A 48 37.54 6.66 6.64
C LEU A 48 38.84 5.83 6.71
N GLN A 49 38.74 4.51 6.72
CA GLN A 49 39.89 3.58 6.73
C GLN A 49 40.64 3.54 5.39
N ASN A 50 39.92 3.52 4.27
CA ASN A 50 40.50 3.30 2.94
C ASN A 50 40.82 4.60 2.18
N GLU A 51 40.51 5.77 2.76
CA GLU A 51 40.61 7.09 2.12
C GLU A 51 39.82 7.22 0.80
N GLU A 52 38.81 6.38 0.62
CA GLU A 52 37.93 6.40 -0.55
C GLU A 52 36.87 7.52 -0.43
N GLN A 53 36.50 8.14 -1.56
CA GLN A 53 35.42 9.12 -1.59
C GLN A 53 34.05 8.44 -1.48
N MET A 54 33.26 8.86 -0.49
CA MET A 54 31.86 8.51 -0.32
C MET A 54 30.98 9.58 -0.98
N HIS A 55 30.17 9.17 -1.96
CA HIS A 55 29.15 10.01 -2.56
C HIS A 55 27.77 9.66 -1.98
N LEU A 56 27.10 10.65 -1.40
CA LEU A 56 25.81 10.55 -0.73
C LEU A 56 24.68 11.05 -1.65
N ASP A 57 24.46 10.42 -2.81
CA ASP A 57 23.41 10.73 -3.79
C ASP A 57 23.09 12.24 -3.86
N PHE A 58 21.84 12.64 -3.58
CA PHE A 58 21.37 14.02 -3.75
C PHE A 58 20.82 14.65 -2.46
N VAL A 59 21.08 15.94 -2.26
CA VAL A 59 20.41 16.81 -1.28
C VAL A 59 19.68 17.92 -2.03
N TYR A 60 18.37 18.03 -1.80
CA TYR A 60 17.50 18.99 -2.48
C TYR A 60 17.12 20.11 -1.53
N GLY A 61 17.10 21.34 -2.00
CA GLY A 61 16.62 22.46 -1.19
C GLY A 61 16.42 23.73 -1.98
N ARG A 62 16.06 24.79 -1.26
CA ARG A 62 16.00 26.14 -1.79
C ARG A 62 17.00 27.02 -1.07
N GLU A 63 17.70 27.83 -1.82
CA GLU A 63 18.53 28.91 -1.27
C GLU A 63 17.69 30.20 -1.19
N LYS A 64 17.67 30.85 -0.02
CA LYS A 64 17.08 32.20 0.14
C LYS A 64 17.92 32.99 1.15
N GLU A 65 18.41 34.16 0.75
CA GLU A 65 19.13 35.10 1.64
C GLU A 65 20.31 34.43 2.39
N ASN A 66 21.18 33.69 1.68
CA ASN A 66 22.31 32.92 2.24
C ASN A 66 21.90 31.81 3.25
N VAL A 67 20.61 31.47 3.30
CA VAL A 67 20.10 30.33 4.07
C VAL A 67 19.64 29.23 3.11
N PHE A 68 20.17 28.02 3.31
CA PHE A 68 19.74 26.82 2.61
C PHE A 68 18.65 26.11 3.43
N TYR A 69 17.48 25.96 2.82
CA TYR A 69 16.36 25.21 3.37
C TYR A 69 16.27 23.86 2.67
N PRO A 70 16.80 22.77 3.27
CA PRO A 70 16.69 21.45 2.68
C PRO A 70 15.21 21.03 2.60
N ILE A 71 14.81 20.48 1.46
CA ILE A 71 13.51 19.86 1.22
C ILE A 71 13.62 18.34 1.39
N ASP A 72 14.74 17.76 0.96
CA ASP A 72 15.11 16.35 1.13
C ASP A 72 16.63 16.23 1.38
N GLY A 73 17.05 15.16 2.06
CA GLY A 73 18.44 14.96 2.53
C GLY A 73 18.69 15.39 3.98
N GLN A 74 17.67 15.79 4.72
CA GLN A 74 17.81 16.32 6.09
C GLN A 74 18.33 15.31 7.10
N GLN A 75 17.93 14.05 6.98
CA GLN A 75 18.44 12.99 7.85
C GLN A 75 19.95 12.81 7.62
N ARG A 76 20.40 12.86 6.36
CA ARG A 76 21.83 12.81 6.01
C ARG A 76 22.57 14.01 6.60
N LEU A 77 22.06 15.22 6.43
CA LEU A 77 22.65 16.44 7.00
C LEU A 77 22.73 16.38 8.54
N THR A 78 21.71 15.84 9.20
CA THR A 78 21.70 15.66 10.66
C THR A 78 22.74 14.64 11.12
N THR A 79 22.86 13.51 10.43
CA THR A 79 23.88 12.49 10.74
C THR A 79 25.29 13.03 10.50
N LEU A 80 25.50 13.79 9.42
CA LEU A 80 26.79 14.44 9.14
C LEU A 80 27.13 15.50 10.20
N PHE A 81 26.16 16.28 10.64
CA PHE A 81 26.33 17.22 11.75
C PHE A 81 26.81 16.50 13.02
N LEU A 82 26.14 15.40 13.42
CA LEU A 82 26.52 14.62 14.60
C LEU A 82 27.90 13.95 14.45
N LEU A 83 28.24 13.49 13.24
CA LEU A 83 29.55 12.92 12.92
C LEU A 83 30.67 13.95 13.12
N HIS A 84 30.53 15.15 12.54
CA HIS A 84 31.51 16.23 12.69
C HIS A 84 31.64 16.68 14.14
N TRP A 85 30.51 16.78 14.85
CA TRP A 85 30.49 17.10 16.28
C TRP A 85 31.23 16.05 17.11
N TYR A 86 31.00 14.75 16.86
CA TYR A 86 31.67 13.67 17.58
C TYR A 86 33.19 13.70 17.41
N PHE A 87 33.69 13.83 16.17
CA PHE A 87 35.13 13.90 15.91
C PHE A 87 35.76 15.19 16.43
N ALA A 88 35.03 16.32 16.42
CA ALA A 88 35.50 17.55 17.06
C ALA A 88 35.76 17.36 18.57
N LEU A 89 34.90 16.60 19.26
CA LEU A 89 35.12 16.25 20.66
C LEU A 89 36.24 15.24 20.85
N LYS A 90 36.39 14.27 19.94
CA LYS A 90 37.41 13.21 20.06
C LYS A 90 38.81 13.75 19.92
N GLU A 91 39.00 14.68 18.99
CA GLU A 91 40.30 15.25 18.64
C GLU A 91 40.59 16.56 19.40
N ASN A 92 39.73 16.96 20.35
CA ASN A 92 39.83 18.22 21.11
C ASN A 92 40.05 19.45 20.20
N VAL A 93 39.24 19.55 19.16
CA VAL A 93 39.33 20.62 18.17
C VAL A 93 38.95 21.98 18.78
N ASP A 94 39.62 23.04 18.35
CA ASP A 94 39.38 24.42 18.80
C ASP A 94 37.90 24.83 18.79
N ALA A 95 37.51 25.59 19.82
CA ALA A 95 36.14 26.07 20.00
C ALA A 95 35.62 26.87 18.79
N GLU A 96 36.49 27.62 18.10
CA GLU A 96 36.13 28.41 16.91
C GLU A 96 35.71 27.54 15.72
N LYS A 97 36.39 26.40 15.49
CA LYS A 97 36.01 25.44 14.45
C LYS A 97 34.74 24.70 14.84
N LYS A 98 34.56 24.38 16.13
CA LYS A 98 33.33 23.77 16.66
C LYS A 98 32.13 24.71 16.50
N GLU A 99 32.32 26.02 16.69
CA GLU A 99 31.27 27.04 16.57
C GLU A 99 30.69 27.14 15.15
N LYS A 100 31.46 26.80 14.10
CA LYS A 100 30.95 26.73 12.72
C LYS A 100 29.75 25.79 12.56
N LEU A 101 29.67 24.73 13.38
CA LEU A 101 28.53 23.80 13.37
C LEU A 101 27.21 24.48 13.79
N SER A 102 27.25 25.65 14.44
CA SER A 102 26.06 26.42 14.85
C SER A 102 25.27 26.99 13.66
N LYS A 103 25.86 26.97 12.46
CA LYS A 103 25.17 27.31 11.21
C LYS A 103 24.16 26.24 10.78
N PHE A 104 24.17 25.05 11.39
CA PHE A 104 23.14 24.03 11.23
C PHE A 104 22.06 24.19 12.31
N VAL A 105 20.83 24.56 11.90
CA VAL A 105 19.76 24.95 12.83
C VAL A 105 18.43 24.29 12.44
N TYR A 106 17.67 23.83 13.43
CA TYR A 106 16.25 23.48 13.27
C TYR A 106 15.39 24.74 13.39
N ASP A 107 14.48 25.02 12.44
CA ASP A 107 13.86 26.36 12.37
C ASP A 107 12.73 26.61 13.41
N THR A 108 11.89 25.61 13.66
CA THR A 108 10.69 25.79 14.50
C THR A 108 10.51 24.73 15.57
N ARG A 109 11.35 23.70 15.58
CA ARG A 109 11.48 22.76 16.71
C ARG A 109 12.39 23.38 17.76
N ILE A 110 11.80 24.19 18.64
CA ILE A 110 12.52 24.93 19.69
C ILE A 110 13.40 23.98 20.52
N SER A 111 12.86 22.83 20.93
CA SER A 111 13.60 21.80 21.69
C SER A 111 14.84 21.29 20.94
N SER A 112 14.68 20.81 19.71
CA SER A 112 15.80 20.31 18.89
C SER A 112 16.83 21.40 18.58
N ARG A 113 16.38 22.63 18.31
CA ARG A 113 17.24 23.80 18.10
C ARG A 113 18.09 24.10 19.32
N GLU A 114 17.45 24.20 20.49
CA GLU A 114 18.14 24.47 21.75
C GLU A 114 19.13 23.33 22.06
N PHE A 115 18.72 22.08 21.89
CA PHE A 115 19.59 20.92 22.13
C PHE A 115 20.85 20.95 21.25
N CYS A 116 20.71 21.13 19.93
CA CYS A 116 21.87 21.22 19.02
C CYS A 116 22.81 22.39 19.37
N ASN A 117 22.25 23.56 19.71
CA ASN A 117 23.07 24.71 20.12
C ASN A 117 23.82 24.45 21.44
N THR A 118 23.16 23.81 22.41
CA THR A 118 23.76 23.45 23.69
C THR A 118 24.86 22.41 23.51
N LEU A 119 24.67 21.40 22.65
CA LEU A 119 25.73 20.41 22.33
C LEU A 119 27.02 21.05 21.79
N ILE A 120 26.90 22.15 21.03
CA ILE A 120 28.05 22.85 20.45
C ILE A 120 28.76 23.70 21.51
N ARG A 121 27.99 24.44 22.34
CA ARG A 121 28.54 25.41 23.31
C ARG A 121 29.13 24.76 24.55
N GLU A 122 28.57 23.65 24.99
CA GLU A 122 28.99 22.98 26.21
C GLU A 122 30.28 22.19 26.00
N ASP A 123 31.13 22.18 27.03
CA ASP A 123 32.34 21.37 27.07
C ASP A 123 31.99 19.94 27.50
N ILE A 124 31.94 19.03 26.52
CA ILE A 124 31.53 17.64 26.68
C ILE A 124 32.75 16.77 26.40
N LYS A 125 33.24 16.07 27.42
CA LYS A 125 34.34 15.11 27.25
C LYS A 125 33.80 13.79 26.71
N ILE A 126 34.54 13.16 25.81
CA ILE A 126 34.22 11.81 25.34
C ILE A 126 34.32 10.83 26.51
N PRO A 127 33.27 10.03 26.78
CA PRO A 127 33.33 9.02 27.83
C PRO A 127 34.34 7.91 27.49
N THR A 128 34.93 7.26 28.50
CA THR A 128 35.96 6.22 28.32
C THR A 128 35.40 4.79 28.17
N SER A 129 34.08 4.62 28.28
CA SER A 129 33.43 3.29 28.30
C SER A 129 32.42 3.15 27.16
N ILE A 130 32.45 1.99 26.50
CA ILE A 130 31.68 1.67 25.28
C ILE A 130 30.37 0.91 25.59
N ASN A 131 29.92 0.91 26.84
CA ASN A 131 28.70 0.17 27.20
C ASN A 131 27.44 0.80 26.57
N ASP A 132 26.45 -0.06 26.27
CA ASP A 132 25.15 0.38 25.77
C ASP A 132 24.52 1.43 26.69
N ASP A 133 24.04 2.51 26.07
CA ASP A 133 23.47 3.73 26.68
C ASP A 133 24.41 4.58 27.55
N TYR A 134 25.71 4.30 27.63
CA TYR A 134 26.60 5.03 28.53
C TYR A 134 26.73 6.52 28.16
N PHE A 135 26.94 6.84 26.88
CA PHE A 135 27.05 8.22 26.43
C PHE A 135 25.70 8.95 26.50
N ILE A 136 24.59 8.23 26.25
CA ILE A 136 23.24 8.76 26.46
C ILE A 136 23.07 9.19 27.93
N LYS A 137 23.36 8.28 28.87
CA LYS A 137 23.28 8.57 30.32
C LYS A 137 24.22 9.69 30.72
N TYR A 138 25.43 9.73 30.16
CA TYR A 138 26.40 10.80 30.41
C TYR A 138 25.87 12.18 30.00
N ILE A 139 25.25 12.30 28.81
CA ILE A 139 24.65 13.55 28.33
C ILE A 139 23.43 13.92 29.20
N LYS A 140 22.57 12.96 29.53
CA LYS A 140 21.37 13.22 30.36
C LYS A 140 21.69 13.65 31.78
N ASN A 141 22.84 13.26 32.32
CA ASN A 141 23.29 13.62 33.66
C ASN A 141 23.95 15.02 33.73
N LYS A 142 24.04 15.77 32.63
CA LYS A 142 24.59 17.13 32.62
C LYS A 142 23.56 18.14 33.15
N GLN A 143 24.05 19.15 33.89
CA GLN A 143 23.19 20.18 34.51
C GLN A 143 22.38 21.00 33.50
N TRP A 144 22.88 21.14 32.26
CA TRP A 144 22.19 21.84 31.18
C TRP A 144 21.14 20.99 30.47
N TYR A 145 21.08 19.66 30.71
CA TYR A 145 20.14 18.78 30.05
C TYR A 145 18.72 19.00 30.58
N ARG A 146 17.78 19.34 29.70
CA ARG A 146 16.38 19.60 30.08
C ARG A 146 15.56 18.32 29.96
N VAL A 147 14.83 17.95 31.01
CA VAL A 147 13.93 16.77 31.01
C VAL A 147 12.90 16.81 29.87
N VAL A 148 12.45 18.01 29.47
CA VAL A 148 11.50 18.19 28.36
C VAL A 148 12.04 17.66 27.03
N TRP A 149 13.36 17.57 26.86
CA TRP A 149 13.99 17.02 25.66
C TRP A 149 13.78 15.50 25.52
N ASP A 150 13.48 14.79 26.61
CA ASP A 150 13.09 13.39 26.55
C ASP A 150 11.72 13.17 25.91
N ASN A 151 10.97 14.23 25.59
CA ASN A 151 9.71 14.12 24.84
C ASN A 151 9.87 14.42 23.35
N ASP A 152 11.02 14.93 22.89
CA ASP A 152 11.27 15.21 21.48
C ASP A 152 11.83 13.96 20.78
N PRO A 153 11.10 13.36 19.81
CA PRO A 153 11.56 12.16 19.12
C PRO A 153 12.85 12.37 18.32
N THR A 154 13.13 13.60 17.88
CA THR A 154 14.39 13.93 17.18
C THR A 154 15.57 13.89 18.13
N ILE A 155 15.43 14.45 19.33
CA ILE A 155 16.49 14.43 20.34
C ILE A 155 16.77 13.00 20.79
N LYS A 156 15.73 12.19 21.01
CA LYS A 156 15.89 10.74 21.30
C LYS A 156 16.72 10.05 20.23
N ALA A 157 16.37 10.25 18.96
CA ALA A 157 17.10 9.66 17.86
C ALA A 157 18.53 10.19 17.71
N MET A 158 18.77 11.47 18.00
CA MET A 158 20.12 12.04 18.04
C MET A 158 20.97 11.38 19.13
N LEU A 159 20.43 11.19 20.34
CA LEU A 159 21.13 10.53 21.44
C LEU A 159 21.53 9.09 21.10
N VAL A 160 20.61 8.33 20.50
CA VAL A 160 20.89 6.97 20.04
C VAL A 160 21.94 6.96 18.92
N MET A 161 21.91 7.92 17.99
CA MET A 161 22.96 8.04 16.97
C MET A 161 24.31 8.43 17.59
N ILE A 162 24.35 9.33 18.56
CA ILE A 162 25.57 9.70 19.30
C ILE A 162 26.17 8.46 19.98
N GLN A 163 25.34 7.65 20.62
CA GLN A 163 25.78 6.38 21.21
C GLN A 163 26.35 5.43 20.16
N ALA A 164 25.67 5.28 19.03
CA ALA A 164 26.14 4.39 17.95
C ALA A 164 27.46 4.89 17.34
N LEU A 165 27.62 6.20 17.13
CA LEU A 165 28.88 6.81 16.71
C LEU A 165 29.99 6.50 17.72
N HIS A 166 29.70 6.64 19.00
CA HIS A 166 30.67 6.34 20.05
C HIS A 166 31.07 4.87 20.08
N ASN A 167 30.10 3.95 20.04
CA ASN A 167 30.37 2.52 20.00
C ASN A 167 31.20 2.13 18.77
N LYS A 168 31.01 2.82 17.64
CA LYS A 168 31.73 2.52 16.40
C LYS A 168 33.13 3.13 16.34
N PHE A 169 33.27 4.37 16.78
CA PHE A 169 34.44 5.18 16.55
C PHE A 169 35.26 5.47 17.81
N HIS A 170 34.91 4.92 18.99
CA HIS A 170 35.73 5.07 20.20
C HIS A 170 37.14 4.51 20.00
N ASP A 171 37.25 3.24 19.60
CA ASP A 171 38.54 2.55 19.42
C ASP A 171 39.20 2.84 18.06
N PHE A 172 38.58 3.69 17.23
CA PHE A 172 39.10 4.05 15.92
C PHE A 172 40.27 5.05 16.04
N ASN A 173 41.51 4.55 16.01
CA ASN A 173 42.72 5.34 16.14
C ASN A 173 43.27 5.79 14.76
N SER A 174 42.55 6.69 14.08
CA SER A 174 43.10 7.48 12.97
C SER A 174 43.37 8.88 13.49
N TYR A 175 44.53 9.44 13.15
CA TYR A 175 44.82 10.85 13.38
C TYR A 175 44.10 11.70 12.31
N ASP A 176 43.79 12.94 12.66
CA ASP A 176 43.27 14.01 11.79
C ASP A 176 41.96 13.69 11.03
N VAL A 177 41.05 12.91 11.62
CA VAL A 177 39.76 12.57 10.97
C VAL A 177 38.89 13.80 10.82
N PHE A 178 38.89 14.71 11.80
CA PHE A 178 38.16 15.97 11.69
C PHE A 178 38.72 16.83 10.55
N GLU A 179 40.04 16.93 10.44
CA GLU A 179 40.66 17.69 9.34
C GLU A 179 40.31 17.07 7.98
N ARG A 180 40.36 15.74 7.89
CA ARG A 180 39.95 15.01 6.69
C ARG A 180 38.47 15.26 6.33
N LEU A 181 37.55 15.21 7.29
CA LEU A 181 36.12 15.50 7.05
C LEU A 181 35.86 16.95 6.59
N THR A 182 36.74 17.88 6.94
CA THR A 182 36.56 19.31 6.66
C THR A 182 37.30 19.79 5.40
N ASN A 183 38.51 19.30 5.16
CA ASN A 183 39.39 19.74 4.08
C ASN A 183 39.35 18.86 2.83
N SER A 184 38.95 17.58 2.96
CA SER A 184 38.89 16.65 1.82
C SER A 184 37.44 16.37 1.39
N ASP A 185 37.25 16.02 0.12
CA ASP A 185 35.95 15.64 -0.45
C ASP A 185 35.58 14.17 -0.11
N LEU A 186 35.93 13.72 1.11
CA LEU A 186 35.69 12.36 1.60
C LEU A 186 34.21 11.99 1.64
N ILE A 187 33.34 12.91 2.05
CA ILE A 187 31.89 12.70 2.06
C ILE A 187 31.23 13.85 1.32
N SER A 188 30.92 13.61 0.05
CA SER A 188 30.27 14.58 -0.84
C SER A 188 28.85 14.15 -1.18
N PHE A 189 28.01 15.09 -1.59
CA PHE A 189 26.69 14.83 -2.17
C PHE A 189 26.43 15.84 -3.28
N GLU A 190 25.52 15.50 -4.19
CA GLU A 190 25.08 16.43 -5.21
C GLU A 190 24.03 17.40 -4.65
N LEU A 191 24.35 18.69 -4.63
CA LEU A 191 23.43 19.72 -4.18
C LEU A 191 22.57 20.23 -5.34
N LEU A 192 21.26 20.08 -5.20
CA LEU A 192 20.29 20.54 -6.19
C LEU A 192 19.45 21.69 -5.61
N ASP A 193 19.74 22.90 -6.07
CA ASP A 193 18.93 24.10 -5.77
C ASP A 193 17.73 24.18 -6.72
N LEU A 194 16.54 24.02 -6.14
CA LEU A 194 15.27 24.06 -6.86
C LEU A 194 14.77 25.50 -7.06
N GLY A 195 15.26 26.47 -6.28
CA GLY A 195 14.86 27.88 -6.36
C GLY A 195 15.34 28.57 -7.63
N ARG A 196 16.55 28.25 -8.11
CA ARG A 196 17.11 28.82 -9.35
C ARG A 196 16.45 28.33 -10.64
N LYS A 197 15.66 27.26 -10.60
CA LYS A 197 15.09 26.61 -11.79
C LYS A 197 13.63 26.98 -12.09
N GLY A 198 13.07 27.98 -11.40
CA GLY A 198 11.69 28.42 -11.64
C GLY A 198 10.62 27.38 -11.23
N PHE A 199 10.98 26.38 -10.42
CA PHE A 199 9.99 25.51 -9.80
C PHE A 199 9.32 26.29 -8.68
N GLU A 200 8.05 26.68 -8.88
CA GLU A 200 7.19 27.08 -7.77
C GLU A 200 7.00 25.87 -6.86
N LEU A 201 7.82 25.82 -5.81
CA LEU A 201 7.71 24.87 -4.71
C LEU A 201 6.41 25.15 -3.96
N THR A 202 5.31 24.58 -4.46
CA THR A 202 4.04 24.57 -3.76
C THR A 202 4.14 23.71 -2.51
N ASP A 203 3.44 24.11 -1.45
CA ASP A 203 3.38 23.36 -0.19
C ASP A 203 2.94 21.90 -0.42
N GLU A 204 2.20 21.61 -1.49
CA GLU A 204 1.84 20.24 -1.90
C GLU A 204 3.02 19.35 -2.27
N LEU A 205 3.97 19.83 -3.08
CA LEU A 205 5.15 19.03 -3.47
C LEU A 205 5.98 18.71 -2.23
N TYR A 206 6.10 19.70 -1.36
CA TYR A 206 6.78 19.58 -0.09
C TYR A 206 6.09 18.56 0.84
N ILE A 207 4.76 18.59 0.96
CA ILE A 207 3.98 17.61 1.74
C ILE A 207 4.14 16.19 1.16
N LYS A 208 4.08 16.05 -0.17
CA LYS A 208 4.23 14.75 -0.86
C LYS A 208 5.63 14.15 -0.69
N MET A 209 6.69 14.96 -0.81
CA MET A 209 8.08 14.51 -0.55
C MET A 209 8.29 14.14 0.93
N ASN A 210 7.72 14.93 1.85
CA ASN A 210 7.75 14.67 3.29
C ASN A 210 6.73 13.64 3.80
N ALA A 211 5.98 12.95 2.92
CA ALA A 211 5.21 11.74 3.27
C ALA A 211 6.00 10.41 3.09
N ARG A 212 6.95 10.39 2.15
CA ARG A 212 7.75 9.23 1.67
C ARG A 212 8.70 8.45 2.62
N GLY A 213 8.63 8.64 3.92
CA GLY A 213 9.50 7.97 4.91
C GLY A 213 8.90 7.97 6.32
N LYS A 214 7.57 7.91 6.36
CA LYS A 214 6.90 7.06 7.34
C LYS A 214 7.29 5.60 7.03
N GLN A 215 7.27 4.71 8.03
CA GLN A 215 7.27 3.27 7.72
C GLN A 215 6.16 3.04 6.69
N LEU A 216 6.52 2.43 5.56
CA LEU A 216 5.55 2.05 4.54
C LEU A 216 4.50 1.20 5.26
N THR A 217 3.23 1.54 5.08
CA THR A 217 2.17 0.67 5.61
C THR A 217 2.33 -0.72 4.97
N SER A 218 1.78 -1.75 5.61
CA SER A 218 1.79 -3.10 5.02
C SER A 218 1.22 -3.09 3.59
N PHE A 219 0.28 -2.20 3.31
CA PHE A 219 -0.27 -1.98 1.97
C PHE A 219 0.72 -1.29 1.02
N GLU A 220 1.44 -0.25 1.44
CA GLU A 220 2.47 0.38 0.62
C GLU A 220 3.62 -0.60 0.26
N ASN A 221 4.05 -1.42 1.23
CA ASN A 221 5.00 -2.51 0.97
C ASN A 221 4.43 -3.53 -0.03
N PHE A 222 3.15 -3.91 0.13
CA PHE A 222 2.47 -4.80 -0.79
C PHE A 222 2.42 -4.21 -2.22
N LYS A 223 2.06 -2.93 -2.39
CA LYS A 223 2.04 -2.26 -3.70
C LYS A 223 3.41 -2.31 -4.37
N ALA A 224 4.45 -1.93 -3.64
CA ALA A 224 5.82 -1.92 -4.16
C ALA A 224 6.26 -3.32 -4.62
N ASN A 225 6.02 -4.34 -3.80
CA ASN A 225 6.34 -5.73 -4.14
C ASN A 225 5.51 -6.22 -5.33
N PHE A 226 4.22 -5.90 -5.38
CA PHE A 226 3.34 -6.34 -6.46
C PHE A 226 3.70 -5.69 -7.80
N ILE A 227 4.07 -4.40 -7.80
CA ILE A 227 4.57 -3.70 -9.00
C ILE A 227 5.85 -4.37 -9.52
N GLN A 228 6.81 -4.67 -8.64
CA GLN A 228 8.05 -5.37 -9.01
C GLN A 228 7.77 -6.78 -9.56
N PHE A 229 6.85 -7.50 -8.94
CA PHE A 229 6.42 -8.82 -9.41
C PHE A 229 5.85 -8.74 -10.84
N ILE A 230 4.93 -7.80 -11.11
CA ILE A 230 4.33 -7.60 -12.43
C ILE A 230 5.41 -7.25 -13.46
N GLU A 231 6.32 -6.34 -13.12
CA GLU A 231 7.41 -5.92 -14.01
C GLU A 231 8.31 -7.11 -14.39
N LYS A 232 8.65 -7.96 -13.42
CA LYS A 232 9.46 -9.16 -13.66
C LYS A 232 8.72 -10.21 -14.49
N LYS A 233 7.42 -10.42 -14.24
CA LYS A 233 6.63 -11.48 -14.88
C LYS A 233 6.14 -11.11 -16.28
N PHE A 234 5.79 -9.84 -16.51
CA PHE A 234 5.12 -9.35 -17.72
C PHE A 234 5.90 -8.23 -18.42
N LYS A 235 7.24 -8.30 -18.40
CA LYS A 235 8.17 -7.26 -18.88
C LYS A 235 7.80 -6.65 -20.25
N ASP A 236 7.35 -7.49 -21.19
CA ASP A 236 7.06 -7.07 -22.57
C ASP A 236 5.56 -6.84 -22.86
N LYS A 237 4.69 -7.00 -21.87
CA LYS A 237 3.24 -6.86 -22.05
C LYS A 237 2.81 -5.42 -21.78
N LYS A 238 1.97 -4.90 -22.69
CA LYS A 238 1.46 -3.53 -22.65
C LYS A 238 -0.07 -3.50 -22.67
N LEU A 239 -0.63 -2.51 -21.99
CA LEU A 239 -2.05 -2.15 -22.03
C LEU A 239 -2.21 -0.77 -22.63
N LYS A 240 -3.38 -0.53 -23.25
CA LYS A 240 -3.78 0.81 -23.69
C LYS A 240 -4.36 1.56 -22.50
N HIS A 241 -3.77 2.71 -22.20
CA HIS A 241 -4.25 3.64 -21.19
C HIS A 241 -4.87 4.87 -21.87
N PRO A 242 -6.07 5.33 -21.46
CA PRO A 242 -6.75 6.46 -22.11
C PRO A 242 -5.91 7.73 -22.26
N ILE A 243 -5.08 8.04 -21.25
CA ILE A 243 -4.27 9.26 -21.18
C ILE A 243 -2.82 9.06 -21.67
N LYS A 244 -2.26 7.86 -21.49
CA LYS A 244 -0.82 7.61 -21.64
C LYS A 244 -0.45 6.77 -22.87
N GLY A 245 -1.44 6.33 -23.65
CA GLY A 245 -1.21 5.42 -24.76
C GLY A 245 -0.81 4.02 -24.29
N GLU A 246 0.11 3.37 -24.99
CA GLU A 246 0.60 2.05 -24.59
C GLU A 246 1.59 2.13 -23.43
N ILE A 247 1.24 1.51 -22.30
CA ILE A 247 2.07 1.45 -21.10
C ILE A 247 2.24 0.00 -20.65
N SER A 248 3.34 -0.32 -19.96
CA SER A 248 3.56 -1.66 -19.42
C SER A 248 2.48 -2.04 -18.42
N TYR A 249 2.27 -3.34 -18.20
CA TYR A 249 1.32 -3.82 -17.17
C TYR A 249 1.64 -3.24 -15.78
N SER A 250 2.92 -3.19 -15.41
CA SER A 250 3.38 -2.60 -14.14
C SER A 250 3.09 -1.11 -14.06
N GLY A 251 3.32 -0.37 -15.16
CA GLY A 251 3.03 1.06 -15.26
C GLY A 251 1.54 1.37 -15.23
N TYR A 252 0.70 0.51 -15.83
CA TYR A 252 -0.76 0.63 -15.78
C TYR A 252 -1.27 0.46 -14.35
N PHE A 253 -0.87 -0.63 -13.70
CA PHE A 253 -1.23 -0.92 -12.32
C PHE A 253 -0.78 0.22 -11.38
N ALA A 254 0.49 0.63 -11.45
CA ALA A 254 1.05 1.69 -10.62
C ALA A 254 0.33 3.03 -10.80
N TYR A 255 -0.14 3.35 -12.02
CA TYR A 255 -0.90 4.57 -12.26
C TYR A 255 -2.32 4.49 -11.69
N LYS A 256 -3.04 3.40 -11.98
CA LYS A 256 -4.44 3.25 -11.59
C LYS A 256 -4.63 3.14 -10.09
N ILE A 257 -3.74 2.40 -9.41
CA ILE A 257 -3.83 2.22 -7.96
C ILE A 257 -3.65 3.53 -7.19
N GLU A 258 -2.77 4.42 -7.66
CA GLU A 258 -2.49 5.73 -7.03
C GLU A 258 -3.54 6.80 -7.38
N LYS A 259 -4.43 6.54 -8.33
CA LYS A 259 -5.43 7.51 -8.81
C LYS A 259 -6.84 6.91 -8.79
N GLU A 260 -7.29 6.42 -9.93
CA GLU A 260 -8.68 6.02 -10.16
C GLU A 260 -9.18 5.00 -9.15
N TRP A 261 -8.37 3.99 -8.80
CA TRP A 261 -8.80 3.02 -7.81
C TRP A 261 -8.76 3.61 -6.40
N THR A 262 -7.80 4.49 -6.10
CA THR A 262 -7.81 5.24 -4.82
C THR A 262 -9.09 6.04 -4.68
N ASP A 263 -9.51 6.74 -5.73
CA ASP A 263 -10.77 7.49 -5.79
C ASP A 263 -12.00 6.58 -5.57
N LEU A 264 -12.03 5.41 -6.22
CA LEU A 264 -13.07 4.38 -6.05
C LEU A 264 -13.22 3.98 -4.56
N PHE A 265 -12.13 3.60 -3.90
CA PHE A 265 -12.19 3.15 -2.51
C PHE A 265 -12.40 4.31 -1.52
N TRP A 266 -11.95 5.52 -1.86
CA TRP A 266 -12.13 6.71 -1.02
C TRP A 266 -13.60 7.07 -0.82
N ALA A 267 -14.43 6.85 -1.84
CA ALA A 267 -15.88 7.00 -1.76
C ALA A 267 -16.53 6.16 -0.65
N TYR A 268 -15.89 5.06 -0.24
CA TYR A 268 -16.38 4.13 0.79
C TYR A 268 -15.63 4.23 2.12
N ARG A 269 -14.70 5.18 2.30
CA ARG A 269 -13.87 5.28 3.51
C ARG A 269 -14.68 5.55 4.79
N GLY A 270 -15.85 6.20 4.65
CA GLY A 270 -16.62 6.73 5.77
C GLY A 270 -15.78 7.66 6.66
N ASN A 271 -15.63 7.29 7.93
CA ASN A 271 -14.84 8.04 8.92
C ASN A 271 -13.39 7.55 9.06
N LYS A 272 -12.96 6.53 8.28
CA LYS A 272 -11.59 6.02 8.34
C LYS A 272 -10.61 7.03 7.75
N LYS A 273 -9.39 7.07 8.33
CA LYS A 273 -8.28 7.92 7.86
C LYS A 273 -7.54 7.35 6.65
N THR A 274 -7.67 6.06 6.39
CA THR A 274 -7.01 5.31 5.31
C THR A 274 -8.00 4.39 4.62
N ILE A 275 -7.62 3.93 3.43
CA ILE A 275 -8.39 2.97 2.61
C ILE A 275 -7.64 1.66 2.37
N ASP A 276 -6.48 1.48 3.02
CA ASP A 276 -5.60 0.31 2.90
C ASP A 276 -6.38 -1.00 3.16
N ASP A 277 -7.21 -1.04 4.21
CA ASP A 277 -8.05 -2.20 4.52
C ASP A 277 -9.00 -2.56 3.37
N ALA A 278 -9.59 -1.55 2.71
CA ALA A 278 -10.56 -1.75 1.65
C ALA A 278 -9.89 -2.34 0.40
N PHE A 279 -8.68 -1.87 0.07
CA PHE A 279 -7.85 -2.46 -0.97
C PHE A 279 -7.48 -3.91 -0.64
N ILE A 280 -6.95 -4.15 0.57
CA ILE A 280 -6.52 -5.49 1.00
C ILE A 280 -7.70 -6.46 0.97
N ASN A 281 -8.87 -6.06 1.46
CA ASN A 281 -10.08 -6.87 1.47
C ASN A 281 -10.53 -7.27 0.05
N TYR A 282 -10.50 -6.33 -0.90
CA TYR A 282 -10.83 -6.62 -2.30
C TYR A 282 -9.80 -7.54 -2.95
N PHE A 283 -8.51 -7.28 -2.72
CA PHE A 283 -7.41 -8.07 -3.26
C PHE A 283 -7.45 -9.49 -2.69
N GLU A 284 -7.69 -9.64 -1.39
CA GLU A 284 -7.90 -10.92 -0.71
C GLU A 284 -9.07 -11.68 -1.33
N PHE A 285 -10.20 -11.00 -1.57
CA PHE A 285 -11.37 -11.59 -2.23
C PHE A 285 -11.02 -12.16 -3.61
N VAL A 286 -10.50 -11.33 -4.52
CA VAL A 286 -10.20 -11.78 -5.90
C VAL A 286 -9.16 -12.90 -5.90
N THR A 287 -8.12 -12.77 -5.06
CA THR A 287 -7.06 -13.79 -4.92
C THR A 287 -7.63 -15.10 -4.39
N GLN A 288 -8.50 -15.06 -3.37
CA GLN A 288 -9.16 -16.22 -2.80
C GLN A 288 -9.99 -16.98 -3.85
N MET A 289 -10.75 -16.25 -4.68
CA MET A 289 -11.52 -16.85 -5.77
C MET A 289 -10.61 -17.58 -6.77
N PHE A 290 -9.54 -16.96 -7.23
CA PHE A 290 -8.62 -17.62 -8.16
C PHE A 290 -7.82 -18.77 -7.54
N TYR A 291 -7.40 -18.62 -6.29
CA TYR A 291 -6.69 -19.67 -5.56
C TYR A 291 -7.52 -20.96 -5.49
N PHE A 292 -8.79 -20.88 -5.09
CA PHE A 292 -9.67 -22.05 -5.02
C PHE A 292 -10.23 -22.49 -6.37
N LYS A 293 -10.20 -21.61 -7.39
CA LYS A 293 -10.44 -22.01 -8.79
C LYS A 293 -9.35 -22.97 -9.29
N LYS A 294 -8.09 -22.67 -8.98
CA LYS A 294 -6.91 -23.47 -9.36
C LYS A 294 -6.74 -24.71 -8.48
N ASN A 295 -6.80 -24.54 -7.17
CA ASN A 295 -6.52 -25.58 -6.17
C ASN A 295 -7.81 -26.21 -5.63
N LYS A 296 -8.48 -27.03 -6.44
CA LYS A 296 -9.81 -27.62 -6.11
C LYS A 296 -9.83 -28.52 -4.88
N ASN A 297 -8.68 -29.09 -4.51
CA ASN A 297 -8.55 -30.00 -3.35
C ASN A 297 -8.03 -29.28 -2.08
N ALA A 298 -7.82 -27.96 -2.15
CA ALA A 298 -7.33 -27.20 -1.01
C ALA A 298 -8.40 -27.07 0.08
N LYS A 299 -7.96 -27.06 1.33
CA LYS A 299 -8.78 -26.71 2.48
C LYS A 299 -8.89 -25.19 2.60
N ALA A 300 -9.91 -24.72 3.30
CA ALA A 300 -10.10 -23.28 3.54
C ALA A 300 -8.88 -22.63 4.22
N GLU A 301 -8.25 -23.34 5.15
CA GLU A 301 -7.06 -22.92 5.92
C GLU A 301 -5.78 -22.80 5.07
N ASP A 302 -5.76 -23.41 3.89
CA ASP A 302 -4.59 -23.36 3.01
C ASP A 302 -4.42 -21.96 2.39
N PHE A 303 -5.50 -21.18 2.30
CA PHE A 303 -5.44 -19.80 1.88
C PHE A 303 -5.02 -18.91 3.05
N LYS A 304 -3.78 -18.42 3.01
CA LYS A 304 -3.15 -17.64 4.08
C LYS A 304 -3.07 -16.15 3.77
N ASN A 305 -3.54 -15.73 2.60
CA ASN A 305 -3.43 -14.36 2.09
C ASN A 305 -1.96 -13.86 2.09
N SER A 306 -1.00 -14.74 1.76
CA SER A 306 0.42 -14.41 1.74
C SER A 306 0.87 -13.94 0.35
N PHE A 307 1.89 -13.07 0.29
CA PHE A 307 2.39 -12.54 -0.98
C PHE A 307 2.78 -13.64 -2.00
N THR A 308 3.32 -14.76 -1.52
CA THR A 308 3.62 -15.94 -2.36
C THR A 308 2.40 -16.51 -3.08
N GLN A 309 1.20 -16.45 -2.47
CA GLN A 309 -0.06 -16.87 -3.11
C GLN A 309 -0.51 -15.86 -4.16
N TYR A 310 -0.23 -14.57 -3.96
CA TYR A 310 -0.45 -13.56 -5.00
C TYR A 310 0.43 -13.81 -6.21
N GLU A 311 1.72 -14.14 -6.00
CA GLU A 311 2.64 -14.46 -7.10
C GLU A 311 2.20 -15.69 -7.90
N ASP A 312 1.72 -16.74 -7.22
CA ASP A 312 1.20 -17.95 -7.88
C ASP A 312 -0.09 -17.69 -8.66
N VAL A 313 -1.03 -16.94 -8.08
CA VAL A 313 -2.34 -16.64 -8.69
C VAL A 313 -2.18 -15.69 -9.87
N TYR A 314 -1.48 -14.57 -9.68
CA TYR A 314 -1.32 -13.52 -10.69
C TYR A 314 -0.13 -13.75 -11.62
N GLY A 315 0.61 -14.84 -11.43
CA GLY A 315 1.53 -15.35 -12.44
C GLY A 315 0.82 -15.78 -13.72
N GLU A 316 -0.47 -16.10 -13.64
CA GLU A 316 -1.35 -16.33 -14.79
C GLU A 316 -1.89 -14.99 -15.32
N GLN A 317 -1.61 -14.70 -16.59
CA GLN A 317 -1.97 -13.42 -17.23
C GLN A 317 -3.48 -13.12 -17.14
N GLU A 318 -4.32 -14.13 -17.31
CA GLU A 318 -5.78 -13.99 -17.26
C GLU A 318 -6.28 -13.54 -15.88
N ASN A 319 -5.72 -14.06 -14.80
CA ASN A 319 -6.11 -13.70 -13.44
C ASN A 319 -5.71 -12.26 -13.11
N PHE A 320 -4.52 -11.85 -13.57
CA PHE A 320 -4.05 -10.46 -13.44
C PHE A 320 -4.92 -9.49 -14.22
N LEU A 321 -5.24 -9.80 -15.48
CA LEU A 321 -6.12 -8.99 -16.30
C LEU A 321 -7.53 -8.90 -15.71
N PHE A 322 -8.05 -9.98 -15.12
CA PHE A 322 -9.34 -9.94 -14.43
C PHE A 322 -9.31 -8.97 -13.24
N LEU A 323 -8.26 -8.99 -12.41
CA LEU A 323 -8.13 -8.05 -11.29
C LEU A 323 -8.19 -6.61 -11.78
N ILE A 324 -7.39 -6.25 -12.78
CA ILE A 324 -7.37 -4.91 -13.38
C ILE A 324 -8.75 -4.56 -13.94
N ASN A 325 -9.28 -5.40 -14.83
CA ASN A 325 -10.54 -5.10 -15.52
C ASN A 325 -11.72 -5.01 -14.55
N SER A 326 -11.69 -5.76 -13.44
CA SER A 326 -12.72 -5.68 -12.40
C SER A 326 -12.72 -4.34 -11.67
N LEU A 327 -11.53 -3.81 -11.32
CA LEU A 327 -11.39 -2.50 -10.69
C LEU A 327 -11.71 -1.38 -11.66
N ASP A 328 -11.24 -1.48 -12.91
CA ASP A 328 -11.55 -0.51 -13.96
C ASP A 328 -13.06 -0.46 -14.24
N LYS A 329 -13.73 -1.62 -14.25
CA LYS A 329 -15.18 -1.70 -14.43
C LYS A 329 -15.92 -1.07 -13.25
N LEU A 330 -15.51 -1.34 -12.01
CA LEU A 330 -16.09 -0.71 -10.82
C LEU A 330 -15.88 0.82 -10.83
N TYR A 331 -14.70 1.28 -11.27
CA TYR A 331 -14.42 2.70 -11.41
C TYR A 331 -15.27 3.36 -12.51
N GLU A 332 -15.47 2.69 -13.65
CA GLU A 332 -16.37 3.16 -14.71
C GLU A 332 -17.81 3.33 -14.18
N ILE A 333 -18.28 2.40 -13.36
CA ILE A 333 -19.64 2.44 -12.79
C ILE A 333 -19.78 3.54 -11.75
N ILE A 334 -18.78 3.74 -10.87
CA ILE A 334 -18.85 4.79 -9.85
C ILE A 334 -18.73 6.18 -10.46
N ASN A 335 -17.89 6.33 -11.49
CA ASN A 335 -17.58 7.59 -12.15
C ASN A 335 -18.47 7.81 -13.39
N GLN A 336 -19.75 8.10 -13.16
CA GLN A 336 -20.66 8.49 -14.24
C GLN A 336 -20.59 10.01 -14.44
N ASN A 337 -20.34 10.45 -15.68
CA ASN A 337 -20.27 11.87 -16.05
C ASN A 337 -19.15 12.68 -15.36
N GLY A 338 -18.10 12.02 -14.85
CA GLY A 338 -16.95 12.69 -14.21
C GLY A 338 -17.12 12.94 -12.72
N ASP A 339 -18.22 12.49 -12.11
CA ASP A 339 -18.46 12.56 -10.67
C ASP A 339 -18.46 11.18 -10.03
N ILE A 340 -17.70 11.03 -8.94
CA ILE A 340 -17.54 9.77 -8.21
C ILE A 340 -18.67 9.67 -7.21
N ASN A 341 -19.67 8.84 -7.53
CA ASN A 341 -20.83 8.65 -6.67
C ASN A 341 -21.02 7.18 -6.27
N PRO A 342 -20.83 6.81 -4.98
CA PRO A 342 -21.00 5.43 -4.52
C PRO A 342 -22.43 4.90 -4.72
N GLU A 343 -23.43 5.78 -4.87
CA GLU A 343 -24.81 5.41 -5.17
C GLU A 343 -24.97 4.72 -6.52
N ASN A 344 -24.06 4.93 -7.49
CA ASN A 344 -24.14 4.26 -8.78
C ASN A 344 -23.91 2.74 -8.67
N ILE A 345 -22.93 2.33 -7.86
CA ILE A 345 -22.69 0.91 -7.57
C ILE A 345 -23.83 0.36 -6.70
N THR A 346 -24.33 1.14 -5.74
CA THR A 346 -25.51 0.74 -4.95
C THR A 346 -26.73 0.52 -5.83
N ALA A 347 -27.00 1.41 -6.78
CA ALA A 347 -28.10 1.30 -7.74
C ALA A 347 -27.96 0.05 -8.63
N LEU A 348 -26.75 -0.27 -9.10
CA LEU A 348 -26.46 -1.51 -9.83
C LEU A 348 -26.84 -2.75 -9.01
N PHE A 349 -26.42 -2.84 -7.76
CA PHE A 349 -26.75 -4.00 -6.94
C PHE A 349 -28.21 -4.00 -6.49
N HIS A 350 -28.83 -2.84 -6.31
CA HIS A 350 -30.26 -2.72 -6.03
C HIS A 350 -31.10 -3.26 -7.20
N SER A 351 -30.78 -2.91 -8.45
CA SER A 351 -31.50 -3.42 -9.62
C SER A 351 -31.40 -4.94 -9.73
N LEU A 352 -30.22 -5.51 -9.45
CA LEU A 352 -30.02 -6.96 -9.39
C LEU A 352 -30.83 -7.60 -8.24
N SER A 353 -30.81 -6.99 -7.06
CA SER A 353 -31.49 -7.51 -5.87
C SER A 353 -33.02 -7.48 -5.95
N ASN A 354 -33.59 -6.52 -6.70
CA ASN A 354 -35.04 -6.44 -6.94
C ASN A 354 -35.57 -7.67 -7.66
N ASN A 355 -34.75 -8.28 -8.52
CA ASN A 355 -35.10 -9.49 -9.27
C ASN A 355 -34.61 -10.78 -8.61
N SER A 356 -33.65 -10.70 -7.69
CA SER A 356 -33.09 -11.84 -6.96
C SER A 356 -32.47 -11.41 -5.65
N ARG A 357 -33.12 -11.70 -4.52
CA ARG A 357 -32.55 -11.39 -3.20
C ARG A 357 -31.22 -12.10 -2.98
N PHE A 358 -30.21 -11.35 -2.53
CA PHE A 358 -28.92 -11.91 -2.13
C PHE A 358 -29.01 -12.62 -0.78
N PHE A 359 -28.00 -13.45 -0.46
CA PHE A 359 -28.00 -14.28 0.75
C PHE A 359 -27.61 -13.47 1.99
N LEU A 360 -28.24 -13.76 3.15
CA LEU A 360 -27.95 -13.18 4.48
C LEU A 360 -27.64 -11.66 4.47
N ASN A 361 -28.65 -10.84 4.79
CA ASN A 361 -28.52 -9.43 5.14
C ASN A 361 -28.65 -9.28 6.66
N PRO A 362 -27.55 -9.26 7.45
CA PRO A 362 -27.60 -8.68 8.79
C PRO A 362 -27.78 -7.15 8.76
N VAL A 363 -27.53 -6.53 7.59
CA VAL A 363 -27.72 -5.11 7.28
C VAL A 363 -28.37 -5.09 5.91
N ASP A 364 -29.45 -4.34 5.67
CA ASP A 364 -30.18 -4.23 4.40
C ASP A 364 -29.36 -3.61 3.24
N ASP A 365 -28.05 -3.85 3.20
CA ASP A 365 -27.12 -3.36 2.20
C ASP A 365 -26.92 -4.42 1.12
N ASN A 366 -27.58 -4.23 -0.03
CA ASN A 366 -27.47 -5.16 -1.16
C ASN A 366 -26.17 -4.95 -1.97
N ASN A 367 -25.36 -3.94 -1.66
CA ASN A 367 -24.13 -3.65 -2.38
C ASN A 367 -23.02 -4.65 -2.00
N LEU A 368 -22.91 -5.74 -2.78
CA LEU A 368 -21.94 -6.81 -2.55
C LEU A 368 -20.50 -6.31 -2.61
N PHE A 369 -20.19 -5.32 -3.46
CA PHE A 369 -18.86 -4.71 -3.48
C PHE A 369 -18.54 -4.02 -2.15
N LYS A 370 -19.45 -3.16 -1.69
CA LYS A 370 -19.30 -2.45 -0.40
C LYS A 370 -19.14 -3.41 0.78
N ARG A 371 -19.90 -4.51 0.81
CA ARG A 371 -19.77 -5.55 1.83
C ARG A 371 -18.38 -6.19 1.85
N ILE A 372 -17.86 -6.56 0.69
CA ILE A 372 -16.54 -7.17 0.57
C ILE A 372 -15.43 -6.23 1.01
N ILE A 373 -15.46 -4.96 0.62
CA ILE A 373 -14.40 -4.01 0.99
C ILE A 373 -14.43 -3.67 2.48
N LEU A 374 -15.59 -3.79 3.14
CA LEU A 374 -15.72 -3.57 4.58
C LEU A 374 -15.29 -4.78 5.42
N ASP A 375 -15.73 -5.99 5.03
CA ASP A 375 -15.41 -7.23 5.74
C ASP A 375 -15.40 -8.45 4.81
N SER A 376 -14.34 -8.58 4.02
CA SER A 376 -14.15 -9.71 3.11
C SER A 376 -14.09 -11.05 3.85
N LYS A 377 -13.62 -11.11 5.09
CA LYS A 377 -13.38 -12.38 5.80
C LYS A 377 -14.69 -13.03 6.25
N ASN A 378 -15.60 -12.25 6.80
CA ASN A 378 -16.86 -12.76 7.35
C ASN A 378 -18.01 -12.79 6.33
N GLU A 379 -17.80 -12.27 5.12
CA GLU A 379 -18.83 -12.29 4.07
C GLU A 379 -19.17 -13.72 3.61
N ASP A 380 -20.48 -13.96 3.35
CA ASP A 380 -21.00 -15.26 2.96
C ASP A 380 -20.35 -15.75 1.66
N ALA A 381 -19.91 -17.01 1.64
CA ALA A 381 -19.27 -17.61 0.48
C ALA A 381 -20.13 -17.51 -0.80
N ARG A 382 -21.46 -17.59 -0.66
CA ARG A 382 -22.40 -17.44 -1.78
C ARG A 382 -22.37 -16.03 -2.36
N ASN A 383 -22.30 -15.00 -1.51
CA ASN A 383 -22.22 -13.61 -1.96
C ASN A 383 -20.89 -13.29 -2.62
N LYS A 384 -19.77 -13.83 -2.12
CA LYS A 384 -18.46 -13.78 -2.80
C LYS A 384 -18.54 -14.36 -4.20
N ILE A 385 -19.15 -15.55 -4.34
CA ILE A 385 -19.34 -16.20 -5.64
C ILE A 385 -20.21 -15.35 -6.55
N LEU A 386 -21.32 -14.79 -6.06
CA LEU A 386 -22.20 -13.92 -6.84
C LEU A 386 -21.47 -12.66 -7.31
N LEU A 387 -20.71 -11.98 -6.44
CA LEU A 387 -19.92 -10.81 -6.84
C LEU A 387 -18.92 -11.17 -7.94
N PHE A 388 -18.21 -12.29 -7.81
CA PHE A 388 -17.26 -12.74 -8.84
C PHE A 388 -17.95 -12.99 -10.19
N VAL A 389 -19.14 -13.61 -10.16
CA VAL A 389 -19.97 -13.87 -11.33
C VAL A 389 -20.44 -12.57 -11.98
N VAL A 390 -20.94 -11.60 -11.19
CA VAL A 390 -21.33 -10.26 -11.67
C VAL A 390 -20.17 -9.59 -12.39
N LEU A 391 -19.00 -9.50 -11.73
CA LEU A 391 -17.82 -8.86 -12.30
C LEU A 391 -17.38 -9.55 -13.59
N LYS A 392 -17.35 -10.90 -13.61
CA LYS A 392 -16.97 -11.67 -14.80
C LYS A 392 -17.90 -11.39 -15.98
N PHE A 393 -19.21 -11.44 -15.77
CA PHE A 393 -20.19 -11.17 -16.82
C PHE A 393 -20.09 -9.72 -17.33
N MET A 394 -19.97 -8.74 -16.44
CA MET A 394 -19.85 -7.33 -16.83
C MET A 394 -18.56 -7.04 -17.62
N ILE A 395 -17.44 -7.69 -17.28
CA ILE A 395 -16.18 -7.58 -18.02
C ILE A 395 -16.32 -8.20 -19.41
N ASP A 396 -16.84 -9.43 -19.49
CA ASP A 396 -16.92 -10.18 -20.76
C ASP A 396 -17.90 -9.53 -21.75
N HIS A 397 -19.03 -8.99 -21.26
CA HIS A 397 -20.06 -8.33 -22.07
C HIS A 397 -19.89 -6.79 -22.14
N LYS A 398 -18.82 -6.24 -21.53
CA LYS A 398 -18.53 -4.79 -21.47
C LYS A 398 -19.71 -3.93 -21.02
N LEU A 399 -20.47 -4.40 -20.04
CA LEU A 399 -21.65 -3.70 -19.54
C LEU A 399 -21.26 -2.52 -18.65
N SER A 400 -22.03 -1.44 -18.71
CA SER A 400 -21.91 -0.30 -17.76
C SER A 400 -23.04 -0.29 -16.73
N ASN A 401 -24.16 -0.97 -17.01
CA ASN A 401 -25.33 -1.10 -16.15
C ASN A 401 -25.84 -2.55 -16.14
N ALA A 402 -26.68 -2.90 -15.16
CA ALA A 402 -27.38 -4.18 -15.18
C ALA A 402 -28.30 -4.27 -16.39
N ASN A 403 -28.27 -5.41 -17.07
CA ASN A 403 -29.21 -5.75 -18.12
C ASN A 403 -29.99 -7.01 -17.73
N GLU A 404 -31.05 -7.31 -18.48
CA GLU A 404 -31.87 -8.50 -18.21
C GLU A 404 -31.03 -9.79 -18.25
N ALA A 405 -30.09 -9.92 -19.18
CA ALA A 405 -29.22 -11.09 -19.26
C ALA A 405 -28.43 -11.32 -17.95
N LEU A 406 -27.82 -10.28 -17.38
CA LEU A 406 -27.11 -10.35 -16.11
C LEU A 406 -28.06 -10.76 -14.98
N GLU A 407 -29.24 -10.15 -14.90
CA GLU A 407 -30.26 -10.49 -13.89
C GLU A 407 -30.67 -11.97 -13.95
N GLN A 408 -30.90 -12.51 -15.14
CA GLN A 408 -31.25 -13.92 -15.34
C GLN A 408 -30.10 -14.85 -14.95
N ASN A 409 -28.86 -14.50 -15.32
CA ASN A 409 -27.68 -15.27 -14.95
C ASN A 409 -27.48 -15.33 -13.43
N ILE A 410 -27.63 -14.18 -12.76
CA ILE A 410 -27.54 -14.08 -11.31
C ILE A 410 -28.66 -14.87 -10.63
N ARG A 411 -29.91 -14.82 -11.15
CA ARG A 411 -31.02 -15.61 -10.60
C ARG A 411 -30.74 -17.11 -10.62
N VAL A 412 -30.35 -17.65 -11.78
CA VAL A 412 -30.08 -19.10 -11.93
C VAL A 412 -28.92 -19.52 -11.03
N ILE A 413 -27.81 -18.78 -11.05
CA ILE A 413 -26.63 -19.12 -10.22
C ILE A 413 -26.99 -19.02 -8.74
N ARG A 414 -27.74 -18.00 -8.31
CA ARG A 414 -28.26 -17.88 -6.95
C ARG A 414 -29.13 -19.08 -6.58
N ASN A 415 -30.05 -19.51 -7.44
CA ASN A 415 -30.88 -20.68 -7.18
C ASN A 415 -30.06 -21.96 -7.00
N LEU A 416 -29.05 -22.18 -7.85
CA LEU A 416 -28.16 -23.35 -7.74
C LEU A 416 -27.35 -23.32 -6.43
N LEU A 417 -26.87 -22.15 -6.02
CA LEU A 417 -26.19 -21.97 -4.73
C LEU A 417 -27.14 -22.22 -3.55
N GLN A 418 -28.37 -21.73 -3.64
CA GLN A 418 -29.40 -21.89 -2.60
C GLN A 418 -29.82 -23.36 -2.43
N ALA A 419 -29.94 -24.10 -3.54
CA ALA A 419 -30.29 -25.50 -3.53
C ALA A 419 -29.17 -26.41 -2.97
N THR A 420 -27.93 -25.90 -2.91
CA THR A 420 -26.79 -26.60 -2.32
C THR A 420 -26.79 -26.45 -0.79
N ARG A 421 -27.61 -27.27 -0.14
CA ARG A 421 -27.87 -27.24 1.30
C ARG A 421 -27.74 -28.61 1.94
N GLN A 422 -27.46 -28.63 3.23
CA GLN A 422 -27.43 -29.81 4.07
C GLN A 422 -28.47 -29.69 5.18
N ARG A 423 -29.13 -30.80 5.51
CA ARG A 423 -30.09 -30.85 6.61
C ARG A 423 -29.33 -31.02 7.92
N ASN A 424 -29.50 -30.07 8.84
CA ASN A 424 -29.02 -30.21 10.20
C ASN A 424 -30.24 -30.16 11.13
N GLU A 425 -30.60 -31.32 11.69
CA GLU A 425 -31.80 -31.50 12.51
C GLU A 425 -33.10 -31.06 11.79
N THR A 426 -33.69 -29.94 12.23
CA THR A 426 -34.94 -29.34 11.75
C THR A 426 -34.72 -28.16 10.80
N LYS A 427 -33.47 -27.74 10.56
CA LYS A 427 -33.13 -26.61 9.69
C LYS A 427 -32.26 -27.03 8.51
N TYR A 428 -32.40 -26.31 7.41
CA TYR A 428 -31.48 -26.43 6.28
C TYR A 428 -30.39 -25.38 6.40
N ASN A 429 -29.13 -25.80 6.38
CA ASN A 429 -27.98 -24.91 6.34
C ASN A 429 -27.35 -24.94 4.95
N THR A 430 -26.73 -23.84 4.54
CA THR A 430 -25.90 -23.82 3.33
C THR A 430 -24.80 -24.88 3.41
N ASN A 431 -24.57 -25.60 2.31
CA ASN A 431 -23.41 -26.48 2.14
C ASN A 431 -22.39 -25.90 1.14
N ILE A 432 -22.52 -24.60 0.83
CA ILE A 432 -21.56 -23.88 0.00
C ILE A 432 -20.32 -23.57 0.82
N ARG A 433 -19.16 -24.01 0.33
CA ARG A 433 -17.85 -23.73 0.93
C ARG A 433 -16.98 -23.01 -0.08
N ILE A 434 -16.31 -21.94 0.34
CA ILE A 434 -15.51 -21.11 -0.56
C ILE A 434 -14.36 -21.89 -1.21
N ASN A 435 -13.79 -22.88 -0.51
CA ASN A 435 -12.72 -23.71 -1.03
C ASN A 435 -13.16 -24.66 -2.17
N ASN A 436 -14.46 -24.89 -2.31
CA ASN A 436 -15.04 -25.64 -3.42
C ASN A 436 -15.35 -24.75 -4.64
N PHE A 437 -14.96 -23.47 -4.62
CA PHE A 437 -15.28 -22.53 -5.71
C PHE A 437 -14.89 -23.04 -7.09
N GLY A 438 -13.71 -23.65 -7.25
CA GLY A 438 -13.29 -24.22 -8.53
C GLY A 438 -14.22 -25.30 -9.08
N SER A 439 -14.89 -26.06 -8.21
CA SER A 439 -15.89 -27.06 -8.62
C SER A 439 -17.22 -26.42 -9.02
N TYR A 440 -17.68 -25.37 -8.32
CA TYR A 440 -18.87 -24.63 -8.74
C TYR A 440 -18.64 -23.88 -10.07
N TRP A 441 -17.46 -23.26 -10.20
CA TRP A 441 -17.08 -22.47 -11.38
C TRP A 441 -17.04 -23.29 -12.67
N MET A 442 -16.78 -24.59 -12.60
CA MET A 442 -16.84 -25.49 -13.76
C MET A 442 -18.20 -25.45 -14.46
N LEU A 443 -19.29 -25.38 -13.70
CA LEU A 443 -20.65 -25.22 -14.25
C LEU A 443 -20.94 -23.76 -14.59
N PHE A 444 -20.67 -22.83 -13.67
CA PHE A 444 -21.08 -21.43 -13.85
C PHE A 444 -20.47 -20.79 -15.10
N ARG A 445 -19.20 -21.08 -15.41
CA ARG A 445 -18.57 -20.59 -16.65
C ARG A 445 -19.24 -21.10 -17.94
N GLN A 446 -19.93 -22.24 -17.90
CA GLN A 446 -20.67 -22.78 -19.04
C GLN A 446 -22.04 -22.11 -19.21
N LEU A 447 -22.62 -21.63 -18.10
CA LEU A 447 -23.95 -21.01 -18.06
C LEU A 447 -23.91 -19.52 -18.42
N LEU A 448 -22.82 -18.82 -18.10
CA LEU A 448 -22.64 -17.40 -18.39
C LEU A 448 -22.81 -17.10 -19.88
N SER A 449 -23.93 -16.47 -20.23
CA SER A 449 -24.32 -16.18 -21.61
C SER A 449 -25.41 -15.11 -21.68
N ASP A 450 -25.62 -14.51 -22.85
CA ASP A 450 -26.72 -13.55 -23.07
C ASP A 450 -28.10 -14.19 -22.93
N ASP A 451 -28.22 -15.50 -23.22
CA ASP A 451 -29.45 -16.28 -23.04
C ASP A 451 -29.16 -17.58 -22.25
N ILE A 452 -29.18 -17.44 -20.92
CA ILE A 452 -28.97 -18.55 -20.01
C ILE A 452 -30.05 -19.64 -20.13
N HIS A 453 -31.28 -19.30 -20.55
CA HIS A 453 -32.37 -20.28 -20.64
C HIS A 453 -32.15 -21.26 -21.80
N THR A 454 -31.66 -20.77 -22.93
CA THR A 454 -31.20 -21.62 -24.02
C THR A 454 -29.96 -22.41 -23.60
N LYS A 455 -29.03 -21.77 -22.88
CA LYS A 455 -27.78 -22.43 -22.45
C LYS A 455 -27.99 -23.58 -21.45
N LEU A 456 -28.98 -23.46 -20.57
CA LEU A 456 -29.39 -24.52 -19.65
C LEU A 456 -29.88 -25.78 -20.38
N GLN A 457 -30.42 -25.63 -21.58
CA GLN A 457 -30.95 -26.72 -22.39
C GLN A 457 -29.94 -27.30 -23.38
N ASP A 458 -28.71 -26.78 -23.39
CA ASP A 458 -27.63 -27.24 -24.26
C ASP A 458 -27.22 -28.68 -23.91
N PRO A 459 -27.28 -29.63 -24.85
CA PRO A 459 -26.85 -31.02 -24.62
C PRO A 459 -25.39 -31.18 -24.19
N ILE A 460 -24.56 -30.16 -24.44
CA ILE A 460 -23.12 -30.17 -24.10
C ILE A 460 -22.88 -29.75 -22.64
N LEU A 461 -23.90 -29.21 -21.95
CA LEU A 461 -23.77 -28.77 -20.56
C LEU A 461 -23.35 -29.92 -19.64
N ASN A 462 -22.18 -29.77 -19.02
CA ASN A 462 -21.58 -30.83 -18.22
C ASN A 462 -21.54 -30.48 -16.74
N ASN A 463 -22.26 -31.26 -15.92
CA ASN A 463 -22.31 -31.13 -14.47
C ASN A 463 -21.33 -32.08 -13.72
N LYS A 464 -20.58 -32.92 -14.44
CA LYS A 464 -19.70 -33.91 -13.81
C LYS A 464 -18.52 -33.24 -13.09
N GLY A 465 -18.28 -33.65 -11.84
CA GLY A 465 -17.19 -33.14 -11.01
C GLY A 465 -17.44 -31.74 -10.45
N THR A 466 -18.65 -31.20 -10.65
CA THR A 466 -19.12 -30.00 -9.95
C THR A 466 -19.65 -30.42 -8.57
N GLN A 467 -19.85 -29.44 -7.71
CA GLN A 467 -20.50 -29.62 -6.40
C GLN A 467 -21.99 -29.22 -6.44
N ILE A 468 -22.57 -29.13 -7.65
CA ILE A 468 -23.99 -28.82 -7.88
C ILE A 468 -24.72 -30.14 -8.15
N SER A 469 -25.80 -30.41 -7.41
CA SER A 469 -26.54 -31.66 -7.56
C SER A 469 -27.32 -31.71 -8.88
N ASP A 470 -27.36 -32.86 -9.56
CA ASP A 470 -28.14 -33.04 -10.79
C ASP A 470 -29.64 -32.70 -10.65
N PRO A 471 -30.33 -33.02 -9.54
CA PRO A 471 -31.72 -32.60 -9.35
C PRO A 471 -31.90 -31.08 -9.36
N SER A 472 -30.98 -30.34 -8.73
CA SER A 472 -31.03 -28.87 -8.70
C SER A 472 -30.82 -28.27 -10.09
N LEU A 473 -29.88 -28.82 -10.87
CA LEU A 473 -29.67 -28.39 -12.25
C LEU A 473 -30.89 -28.71 -13.12
N LYS A 474 -31.45 -29.91 -13.00
CA LYS A 474 -32.65 -30.32 -13.74
C LYS A 474 -33.85 -29.40 -13.45
N ASN A 475 -34.02 -29.00 -12.19
CA ASN A 475 -35.05 -28.03 -11.81
C ASN A 475 -34.86 -26.70 -12.55
N GLU A 476 -33.65 -26.15 -12.63
CA GLU A 476 -33.40 -24.91 -13.38
C GLU A 476 -33.65 -25.07 -14.89
N VAL A 477 -33.37 -26.25 -15.46
CA VAL A 477 -33.71 -26.57 -16.86
C VAL A 477 -35.22 -26.59 -17.09
N GLU A 478 -35.99 -27.18 -16.17
CA GLU A 478 -37.46 -27.18 -16.24
C GLU A 478 -38.04 -25.77 -16.12
N LYS A 479 -37.51 -24.96 -15.18
CA LYS A 479 -37.88 -23.54 -15.06
C LYS A 479 -37.59 -22.76 -16.34
N ALA A 480 -36.44 -22.98 -16.98
CA ALA A 480 -36.08 -22.33 -18.24
C ALA A 480 -37.11 -22.62 -19.36
N LYS A 481 -37.56 -23.88 -19.49
CA LYS A 481 -38.61 -24.28 -20.44
C LYS A 481 -39.94 -23.59 -20.18
N ILE A 482 -40.32 -23.47 -18.91
CA ILE A 482 -41.54 -22.78 -18.48
C ILE A 482 -41.47 -21.28 -18.79
N ILE A 483 -40.31 -20.66 -18.60
CA ILE A 483 -40.13 -19.24 -18.90
C ILE A 483 -40.22 -19.01 -20.42
N GLN A 484 -39.58 -19.84 -21.23
CA GLN A 484 -39.62 -19.73 -22.68
C GLN A 484 -40.99 -20.03 -23.31
N SER A 485 -41.90 -20.74 -22.61
CA SER A 485 -43.27 -20.95 -23.07
C SER A 485 -44.18 -19.70 -22.96
N ASN A 486 -43.62 -18.54 -22.54
CA ASN A 486 -44.19 -17.20 -22.64
C ASN A 486 -45.50 -16.95 -21.87
N SER A 487 -45.83 -17.75 -20.86
CA SER A 487 -46.91 -17.40 -19.93
C SER A 487 -46.43 -16.38 -18.90
N LYS A 488 -46.72 -15.10 -19.15
CA LYS A 488 -46.34 -13.97 -18.27
C LYS A 488 -46.80 -14.17 -16.83
N ASN A 489 -47.98 -14.75 -16.62
CA ASN A 489 -48.51 -15.06 -15.29
C ASN A 489 -47.69 -16.13 -14.58
N ILE A 490 -47.22 -17.15 -15.30
CA ILE A 490 -46.40 -18.22 -14.72
C ILE A 490 -45.00 -17.70 -14.38
N GLN A 491 -44.41 -16.84 -15.23
CA GLN A 491 -43.12 -16.23 -14.94
C GLN A 491 -43.14 -15.37 -13.67
N VAL A 492 -44.21 -14.57 -13.48
CA VAL A 492 -44.40 -13.77 -12.27
C VAL A 492 -44.60 -14.65 -11.04
N ALA A 493 -45.43 -15.70 -11.14
CA ALA A 493 -45.64 -16.65 -10.05
C ALA A 493 -44.35 -17.39 -9.67
N LEU A 494 -43.56 -17.81 -10.66
CA LEU A 494 -42.29 -18.51 -10.45
C LEU A 494 -41.27 -17.63 -9.73
N LYS A 495 -41.11 -16.37 -10.16
CA LYS A 495 -40.28 -15.39 -9.45
C LYS A 495 -40.79 -15.17 -8.02
N GLY A 496 -42.11 -15.06 -7.82
CA GLY A 496 -42.71 -14.93 -6.49
C GLY A 496 -42.42 -16.11 -5.56
N LEU A 497 -42.41 -17.34 -6.08
CA LEU A 497 -42.08 -18.54 -5.31
C LEU A 497 -40.59 -18.62 -4.92
N GLU A 498 -39.70 -18.14 -5.80
CA GLU A 498 -38.26 -18.09 -5.53
C GLU A 498 -37.88 -17.02 -4.48
N GLU A 499 -38.74 -16.03 -4.31
CA GLU A 499 -38.61 -14.93 -3.33
C GLU A 499 -39.44 -15.13 -2.06
N PHE A 500 -40.18 -16.25 -1.96
CA PHE A 500 -41.06 -16.50 -0.82
C PHE A 500 -40.22 -16.60 0.46
N SER A 501 -40.57 -15.76 1.42
CA SER A 501 -39.75 -15.39 2.58
C SER A 501 -39.72 -16.47 3.65
N PHE A 502 -39.28 -17.69 3.36
CA PHE A 502 -38.94 -18.69 4.39
C PHE A 502 -37.99 -19.75 3.83
N PHE A 503 -36.70 -19.41 3.67
CA PHE A 503 -35.57 -20.36 3.77
C PHE A 503 -34.29 -19.61 4.18
N ALA A 504 -34.41 -18.70 5.16
CA ALA A 504 -33.27 -18.12 5.88
C ALA A 504 -32.75 -19.11 6.92
#